data_AF-A0A2N2IZJ5-F1
#
_entry.id   AF-A0A2N2IZJ5-F1
#
_cell.length_a   1.000
_cell.length_b   1.000
_cell.length_c   1.000
_cell.angle_alpha   90.00
_cell.angle_beta   90.00
_cell.angle_gamma   90.00
#
_symmetry.space_group_name_H-M   'P 1'
#
loop_
_entity.id
_entity.type
_entity.pdbx_description
1 polymer ?
#
loop_
_entity_poly.entity_id
_entity_poly.type
_entity_poly.pdbx_seq_one_letter_code
_entity_poly.pdbx_strand_id
1 'polypeptide(L)'
;MESADAASPTPSPPPVEGGGFNMEEARAPLSFLLAFPLLRAIMGKNQGPPMTTPDENYTTTPTIPAQTALEFLQDVRQLVAFQQAIGIEGYPRTPELARFLAGPQPPTPPARPQAKAASRPETIRTLSAQRQSTAAAMPNTTLTELYAEMQGCQRCQRHQSRSKAITGEATTGVKLLIITDAPSVEDDCSGLIMSGDPGQLFDKMLGAIGLSRDAVHLSLLTRCHAEEPPGKEAVDACLPFLLKEIMLVTPTVICAMGVLTAQKLLHTSKPLSQLRGRFHDFQGIPLIPTFSPEFLLKNPEMKKATWLDLQMIQKKLQTA
;
A
#
# COMPACT_ATOMS: atom_id res chain seq x y z
N MET A 1 -31.38 -35.87 -51.15
CA MET A 1 -30.11 -36.46 -50.67
C MET A 1 -29.38 -35.36 -49.93
N GLU A 2 -29.60 -35.11 -48.63
CA GLU A 2 -29.60 -36.03 -47.46
C GLU A 2 -28.19 -36.56 -47.16
N SER A 3 -27.72 -36.59 -45.89
CA SER A 3 -28.37 -36.17 -44.62
C SER A 3 -27.38 -36.18 -43.43
N ALA A 4 -27.80 -35.52 -42.34
CA ALA A 4 -27.27 -35.60 -40.97
C ALA A 4 -25.86 -35.01 -40.75
N ASP A 5 -25.58 -34.22 -39.70
CA ASP A 5 -25.92 -34.28 -38.25
C ASP A 5 -25.10 -35.30 -37.45
N ALA A 6 -24.14 -34.75 -36.68
CA ALA A 6 -23.43 -35.42 -35.59
C ALA A 6 -22.85 -34.36 -34.62
N ALA A 7 -23.72 -33.67 -33.87
CA ALA A 7 -23.29 -32.73 -32.84
C ALA A 7 -22.76 -33.48 -31.60
N SER A 8 -21.45 -33.37 -31.33
CA SER A 8 -20.83 -33.97 -30.14
C SER A 8 -21.28 -33.24 -28.86
N PRO A 9 -21.75 -33.97 -27.83
CA PRO A 9 -22.28 -33.34 -26.62
C PRO A 9 -21.17 -32.77 -25.72
N THR A 10 -21.33 -31.51 -25.32
CA THR A 10 -20.57 -30.92 -24.21
C THR A 10 -20.95 -31.60 -22.88
N PRO A 11 -20.01 -32.03 -22.04
CA PRO A 11 -20.35 -32.61 -20.74
C PRO A 11 -20.92 -31.53 -19.80
N SER A 12 -22.13 -31.77 -19.29
CA SER A 12 -22.75 -30.93 -18.25
C SER A 12 -21.91 -30.94 -16.96
N PRO A 13 -21.82 -29.83 -16.22
CA PRO A 13 -21.23 -29.84 -14.89
C PRO A 13 -22.04 -30.74 -13.93
N PRO A 14 -21.39 -31.39 -12.95
CA PRO A 14 -22.09 -32.18 -11.93
C PRO A 14 -22.97 -31.29 -11.04
N PRO A 15 -24.01 -31.85 -10.40
CA PRO A 15 -24.89 -31.09 -9.52
C PRO A 15 -24.15 -30.54 -8.30
N VAL A 16 -24.52 -29.33 -7.88
CA VAL A 16 -24.00 -28.72 -6.64
C VAL A 16 -24.73 -29.36 -5.45
N GLU A 17 -24.12 -30.35 -4.83
CA GLU A 17 -24.64 -30.90 -3.57
C GLU A 17 -24.52 -29.87 -2.43
N GLY A 18 -25.61 -29.72 -1.67
CA GLY A 18 -25.74 -28.72 -0.62
C GLY A 18 -24.98 -29.10 0.66
N GLY A 19 -23.65 -28.93 0.64
CA GLY A 19 -22.80 -29.10 1.82
C GLY A 19 -23.07 -28.05 2.90
N GLY A 20 -24.01 -28.34 3.81
CA GLY A 20 -24.28 -27.51 4.98
C GLY A 20 -23.08 -27.47 5.93
N PHE A 21 -22.49 -26.29 6.12
CA PHE A 21 -21.26 -26.15 6.90
C PHE A 21 -21.56 -26.14 8.42
N ASN A 22 -21.33 -27.28 9.09
CA ASN A 22 -21.45 -27.39 10.54
C ASN A 22 -20.41 -26.51 11.24
N MET A 23 -20.83 -25.77 12.26
CA MET A 23 -20.04 -24.71 12.89
C MET A 23 -19.09 -25.18 14.01
N GLU A 24 -18.59 -26.44 13.96
CA GLU A 24 -17.91 -27.05 15.11
C GLU A 24 -16.68 -27.93 14.79
N GLU A 25 -15.90 -27.66 13.73
CA GLU A 25 -14.64 -28.40 13.51
C GLU A 25 -13.46 -27.53 13.01
N ALA A 26 -12.94 -26.69 13.91
CA ALA A 26 -11.72 -25.89 13.68
C ALA A 26 -10.84 -25.73 14.95
N ARG A 27 -10.87 -26.69 15.88
CA ARG A 27 -9.98 -26.70 17.06
C ARG A 27 -8.61 -27.30 16.73
N ALA A 28 -7.73 -26.50 16.14
CA ALA A 28 -6.30 -26.82 16.12
C ALA A 28 -5.78 -26.97 17.58
N PRO A 29 -4.95 -27.98 17.89
CA PRO A 29 -4.53 -28.25 19.26
C PRO A 29 -3.62 -27.14 19.80
N LEU A 30 -3.83 -26.78 21.07
CA LEU A 30 -3.17 -25.66 21.75
C LEU A 30 -1.62 -25.80 21.85
N SER A 31 -1.08 -26.98 21.55
CA SER A 31 0.35 -27.29 21.53
C SER A 31 1.13 -26.56 20.44
N PHE A 32 0.52 -26.20 19.31
CA PHE A 32 1.26 -25.60 18.19
C PHE A 32 1.61 -24.11 18.38
N LEU A 33 0.91 -23.41 19.27
CA LEU A 33 1.19 -22.00 19.61
C LEU A 33 2.43 -21.80 20.50
N LEU A 34 3.04 -22.89 20.99
CA LEU A 34 4.20 -22.84 21.90
C LEU A 34 5.56 -22.84 21.19
N ALA A 35 5.58 -22.92 19.85
CA ALA A 35 6.81 -22.97 19.06
C ALA A 35 7.53 -21.61 18.89
N PHE A 36 6.87 -20.48 19.17
CA PHE A 36 7.48 -19.16 19.09
C PHE A 36 8.02 -18.69 20.45
N PRO A 37 9.34 -18.38 20.60
CA PRO A 37 9.91 -17.99 21.88
C PRO A 37 9.33 -16.68 22.43
N LEU A 38 8.88 -15.76 21.56
CA LEU A 38 8.28 -14.49 21.93
C LEU A 38 6.94 -14.66 22.70
N LEU A 39 6.12 -15.65 22.31
CA LEU A 39 4.83 -15.90 22.94
C LEU A 39 5.00 -16.47 24.36
N ARG A 40 6.05 -17.27 24.57
CA ARG A 40 6.38 -17.87 25.87
C ARG A 40 6.81 -16.83 26.90
N ALA A 41 7.45 -15.73 26.47
CA ALA A 41 7.77 -14.60 27.34
C ALA A 41 6.52 -13.82 27.78
N ILE A 42 5.53 -13.66 26.90
CA ILE A 42 4.29 -12.91 27.17
C ILE A 42 3.32 -13.74 28.04
N MET A 43 3.17 -15.04 27.77
CA MET A 43 2.27 -15.90 28.55
C MET A 43 2.89 -16.41 29.86
N GLY A 44 4.22 -16.45 29.97
CA GLY A 44 4.95 -17.06 31.10
C GLY A 44 4.93 -16.31 32.43
N LYS A 45 4.28 -15.15 32.54
CA LYS A 45 4.23 -14.32 33.77
C LYS A 45 2.83 -13.93 34.23
N ASN A 46 1.76 -14.43 33.60
CA ASN A 46 0.39 -14.01 33.92
C ASN A 46 -0.33 -14.94 34.93
N GLN A 47 0.40 -15.34 35.98
CA GLN A 47 -0.15 -15.95 37.19
C GLN A 47 0.13 -15.03 38.39
N GLY A 48 -0.65 -13.96 38.48
CA GLY A 48 -0.82 -13.26 39.77
C GLY A 48 -1.58 -14.16 40.76
N PRO A 49 -1.43 -13.95 42.08
CA PRO A 49 -2.21 -14.69 43.07
C PRO A 49 -3.72 -14.45 42.86
N PRO A 50 -4.58 -15.43 43.18
CA PRO A 50 -6.03 -15.28 43.03
C PRO A 50 -6.54 -14.13 43.90
N MET A 51 -7.47 -13.31 43.38
CA MET A 51 -8.05 -12.21 44.15
C MET A 51 -8.87 -12.74 45.34
N THR A 52 -8.32 -12.58 46.54
CA THR A 52 -9.01 -12.81 47.81
C THR A 52 -8.86 -11.57 48.68
N THR A 53 -9.97 -10.81 48.82
CA THR A 53 -10.12 -9.58 49.63
C THR A 53 -9.21 -8.38 49.25
N PRO A 54 -9.62 -7.14 49.59
CA PRO A 54 -8.79 -5.95 49.36
C PRO A 54 -7.71 -5.85 50.45
N ASP A 55 -6.50 -6.31 50.13
CA ASP A 55 -5.33 -6.19 51.00
C ASP A 55 -4.81 -4.74 51.01
N GLU A 56 -4.59 -4.16 52.20
CA GLU A 56 -4.25 -2.73 52.38
C GLU A 56 -2.83 -2.36 51.89
N ASN A 57 -2.08 -3.33 51.34
CA ASN A 57 -0.66 -3.23 51.03
C ASN A 57 -0.32 -2.86 49.57
N TYR A 58 -1.26 -2.30 48.79
CA TYR A 58 -1.04 -1.92 47.38
C TYR A 58 -0.20 -0.64 47.19
N THR A 59 0.88 -0.49 47.96
CA THR A 59 1.71 0.73 48.05
C THR A 59 3.08 0.56 47.35
N THR A 60 3.49 -0.67 47.05
CA THR A 60 4.72 -0.96 46.30
C THR A 60 4.51 -0.88 44.79
N THR A 61 4.86 0.25 44.18
CA THR A 61 5.05 0.37 42.72
C THR A 61 6.04 -0.71 42.24
N PRO A 62 5.71 -1.53 41.22
CA PRO A 62 6.59 -2.59 40.76
C PRO A 62 7.87 -2.02 40.13
N THR A 63 9.01 -2.25 40.79
CA THR A 63 10.32 -1.76 40.33
C THR A 63 10.75 -2.46 39.04
N ILE A 64 10.61 -1.77 37.90
CA ILE A 64 11.10 -2.25 36.60
C ILE A 64 12.64 -2.33 36.65
N PRO A 65 13.26 -3.46 36.27
CA PRO A 65 14.72 -3.56 36.19
C PRO A 65 15.30 -2.52 35.23
N ALA A 66 16.36 -1.82 35.65
CA ALA A 66 16.95 -0.72 34.88
C ALA A 66 17.36 -1.13 33.45
N GLN A 67 17.80 -2.38 33.25
CA GLN A 67 18.12 -2.94 31.94
C GLN A 67 16.89 -3.00 31.02
N THR A 68 15.76 -3.52 31.50
CA THR A 68 14.50 -3.59 30.74
C THR A 68 13.93 -2.19 30.45
N ALA A 69 14.12 -1.24 31.36
CA ALA A 69 13.78 0.16 31.11
C ALA A 69 14.68 0.79 30.02
N LEU A 70 15.98 0.46 30.01
CA LEU A 70 16.92 0.92 29.00
C LEU A 70 16.62 0.33 27.61
N GLU A 71 16.33 -0.96 27.53
CA GLU A 71 15.91 -1.66 26.31
C GLU A 71 14.63 -1.03 25.72
N PHE A 72 13.59 -0.85 26.55
CA PHE A 72 12.36 -0.18 26.15
C PHE A 72 12.60 1.27 25.66
N LEU A 73 13.47 2.03 26.31
CA LEU A 73 13.83 3.39 25.89
C LEU A 73 14.64 3.41 24.58
N GLN A 74 15.42 2.36 24.29
CA GLN A 74 16.10 2.19 23.00
C GLN A 74 15.09 1.88 21.90
N ASP A 75 14.15 0.95 22.12
CA ASP A 75 13.09 0.61 21.17
C ASP A 75 12.20 1.83 20.85
N VAL A 76 11.76 2.57 21.89
CA VAL A 76 11.00 3.81 21.72
C VAL A 76 11.80 4.86 20.95
N ARG A 77 13.10 4.98 21.19
CA ARG A 77 13.98 5.89 20.42
C ARG A 77 14.08 5.47 18.95
N GLN A 78 14.22 4.18 18.64
CA GLN A 78 14.27 3.70 17.26
C GLN A 78 12.94 3.93 16.54
N LEU A 79 11.82 3.64 17.21
CA LEU A 79 10.48 3.89 16.70
C LEU A 79 10.24 5.38 16.40
N VAL A 80 10.62 6.28 17.31
CA VAL A 80 10.52 7.74 17.10
C VAL A 80 11.44 8.21 15.97
N ALA A 81 12.67 7.69 15.86
CA ALA A 81 13.58 8.04 14.77
C ALA A 81 13.05 7.57 13.41
N PHE A 82 12.46 6.37 13.33
CA PHE A 82 11.78 5.87 12.13
C PHE A 82 10.55 6.73 11.78
N GLN A 83 9.71 7.07 12.77
CA GLN A 83 8.55 7.95 12.59
C GLN A 83 8.97 9.33 12.06
N GLN A 84 10.06 9.90 12.57
CA GLN A 84 10.65 11.14 12.06
C GLN A 84 11.20 10.99 10.63
N ALA A 85 11.84 9.85 10.30
CA ALA A 85 12.34 9.57 8.95
C ALA A 85 11.22 9.43 7.91
N ILE A 86 10.06 8.87 8.26
CA ILE A 86 8.85 8.90 7.42
C ILE A 86 8.06 10.23 7.53
N GLY A 87 8.65 11.25 8.18
CA GLY A 87 8.15 12.61 8.27
C GLY A 87 6.95 12.81 9.18
N ILE A 88 6.86 12.04 10.26
CA ILE A 88 6.04 12.36 11.42
C ILE A 88 6.93 13.18 12.37
N GLU A 89 7.11 14.46 12.04
CA GLU A 89 7.92 15.43 12.80
C GLU A 89 7.40 15.63 14.24
N GLY A 90 6.13 15.35 14.47
CA GLY A 90 5.52 15.24 15.78
C GLY A 90 4.09 14.72 15.70
N TYR A 91 3.62 14.06 16.76
CA TYR A 91 2.21 13.68 16.86
C TYR A 91 1.37 14.90 17.20
N PRO A 92 0.26 15.16 16.48
CA PRO A 92 -0.65 16.23 16.86
C PRO A 92 -1.18 15.93 18.27
N ARG A 93 -1.12 16.92 19.16
CA ARG A 93 -1.55 16.79 20.56
C ARG A 93 -3.08 16.80 20.65
N THR A 94 -3.71 15.77 20.08
CA THR A 94 -5.18 15.65 20.03
C THR A 94 -5.76 15.55 21.43
N PRO A 95 -7.05 15.89 21.63
CA PRO A 95 -7.71 15.68 22.91
C PRO A 95 -7.65 14.22 23.39
N GLU A 96 -7.64 13.22 22.49
CA GLU A 96 -7.45 11.82 22.91
C GLU A 96 -6.03 11.56 23.45
N LEU A 97 -4.99 11.95 22.71
CA LEU A 97 -3.61 11.73 23.13
C LEU A 97 -3.26 12.54 24.40
N ALA A 98 -3.81 13.75 24.53
CA ALA A 98 -3.67 14.56 25.73
C ALA A 98 -4.35 13.92 26.95
N ARG A 99 -5.58 13.36 26.81
CA ARG A 99 -6.26 12.63 27.88
C ARG A 99 -5.51 11.35 28.27
N PHE A 100 -5.04 10.58 27.28
CA PHE A 100 -4.27 9.35 27.52
C PHE A 100 -3.01 9.63 28.35
N LEU A 101 -2.29 10.71 28.06
CA LEU A 101 -1.10 11.15 28.80
C LEU A 101 -1.42 11.84 30.14
N ALA A 102 -2.67 12.27 30.39
CA ALA A 102 -3.08 13.00 31.59
C ALA A 102 -3.83 12.14 32.63
N GLY A 103 -4.20 10.90 32.27
CA GLY A 103 -5.04 10.05 33.11
C GLY A 103 -6.53 10.43 33.09
N PRO A 104 -7.37 9.76 33.90
CA PRO A 104 -8.82 9.96 33.88
C PRO A 104 -9.21 11.35 34.40
N GLN A 105 -9.93 12.13 33.58
CA GLN A 105 -10.44 13.47 33.90
C GLN A 105 -11.84 13.72 33.25
N PRO A 106 -12.70 14.55 33.87
CA PRO A 106 -14.07 14.85 33.40
C PRO A 106 -14.14 15.76 32.13
N PRO A 107 -15.33 15.92 31.49
CA PRO A 107 -15.43 16.36 30.09
C PRO A 107 -15.38 17.88 29.80
N THR A 108 -14.91 18.18 28.58
CA THR A 108 -14.75 19.51 27.92
C THR A 108 -15.97 19.98 27.11
N PRO A 109 -16.04 21.28 26.74
CA PRO A 109 -16.10 21.66 25.30
C PRO A 109 -15.19 22.90 24.95
N PRO A 110 -15.32 23.62 23.80
CA PRO A 110 -14.52 23.51 22.55
C PRO A 110 -13.63 24.78 22.24
N ALA A 111 -13.04 25.14 21.07
CA ALA A 111 -13.37 24.87 19.64
C ALA A 111 -12.25 24.98 18.53
N ARG A 112 -12.07 26.13 17.85
CA ARG A 112 -11.49 26.33 16.47
C ARG A 112 -11.09 27.84 16.26
N PRO A 113 -10.51 28.35 15.12
CA PRO A 113 -10.01 27.73 13.87
C PRO A 113 -8.71 28.32 13.18
N GLN A 114 -8.10 27.52 12.26
CA GLN A 114 -7.47 27.85 10.93
C GLN A 114 -6.46 29.01 10.67
N ALA A 115 -5.36 28.67 9.97
CA ALA A 115 -4.70 29.39 8.83
C ALA A 115 -3.45 28.57 8.35
N LYS A 116 -2.84 28.69 7.15
CA LYS A 116 -3.19 29.19 5.79
C LYS A 116 -2.25 28.47 4.78
N ALA A 117 -2.56 28.45 3.48
CA ALA A 117 -1.71 27.82 2.45
C ALA A 117 -0.68 28.80 1.83
N ALA A 118 0.43 28.26 1.30
CA ALA A 118 1.46 29.00 0.56
C ALA A 118 1.50 28.58 -0.93
N SER A 119 1.98 29.47 -1.80
CA SER A 119 1.85 29.42 -3.27
C SER A 119 2.91 28.58 -3.99
N ARG A 120 2.65 28.25 -5.27
CA ARG A 120 3.50 27.44 -6.17
C ARG A 120 4.21 28.34 -7.21
N PRO A 121 5.52 28.13 -7.51
CA PRO A 121 6.23 28.87 -8.56
C PRO A 121 5.72 28.60 -10.00
N GLU A 122 6.14 29.45 -10.95
CA GLU A 122 5.49 29.63 -12.25
C GLU A 122 5.84 28.63 -13.38
N THR A 123 6.77 27.69 -13.15
CA THR A 123 7.32 26.77 -14.19
C THR A 123 6.29 25.90 -14.92
N ILE A 124 5.03 25.86 -14.46
CA ILE A 124 3.94 25.05 -15.01
C ILE A 124 3.40 25.62 -16.34
N ARG A 125 3.55 26.93 -16.61
CA ARG A 125 2.81 27.60 -17.69
C ARG A 125 3.21 27.16 -19.11
N THR A 126 4.43 26.65 -19.32
CA THR A 126 4.98 26.36 -20.66
C THR A 126 4.49 25.05 -21.27
N LEU A 127 4.17 24.02 -20.49
CA LEU A 127 3.76 22.71 -21.04
C LEU A 127 2.26 22.58 -21.32
N SER A 128 1.42 23.50 -20.83
CA SER A 128 -0.01 23.50 -21.14
C SER A 128 -0.29 23.76 -22.62
N ALA A 129 0.60 24.49 -23.32
CA ALA A 129 0.54 24.71 -24.76
C ALA A 129 0.86 23.44 -25.56
N GLN A 130 1.75 22.58 -25.05
CA GLN A 130 2.19 21.36 -25.74
C GLN A 130 1.02 20.40 -26.01
N ARG A 131 0.10 20.26 -25.05
CA ARG A 131 -1.08 19.37 -25.16
C ARG A 131 -2.07 19.73 -26.27
N GLN A 132 -2.01 20.95 -26.82
CA GLN A 132 -2.84 21.36 -27.95
C GLN A 132 -2.11 21.25 -29.31
N SER A 133 -0.82 20.87 -29.30
CA SER A 133 0.05 20.87 -30.48
C SER A 133 0.58 19.47 -30.84
N THR A 134 0.73 18.55 -29.87
CA THR A 134 1.25 17.18 -30.10
C THR A 134 0.19 16.15 -30.46
N ALA A 135 -0.85 16.55 -31.20
CA ALA A 135 -1.80 15.61 -31.83
C ALA A 135 -1.26 14.99 -33.14
N ALA A 136 -0.10 15.48 -33.62
CA ALA A 136 0.58 14.97 -34.80
C ALA A 136 1.74 14.03 -34.42
N ALA A 137 1.73 12.83 -35.02
CA ALA A 137 2.87 11.90 -35.11
C ALA A 137 3.52 11.40 -33.80
N MET A 138 2.73 10.71 -32.97
CA MET A 138 3.25 9.55 -32.23
C MET A 138 3.12 8.29 -33.11
N PRO A 139 4.06 7.33 -33.08
CA PRO A 139 3.80 5.99 -33.63
C PRO A 139 2.68 5.31 -32.85
N ASN A 140 1.96 4.39 -33.50
CA ASN A 140 0.72 3.78 -32.98
C ASN A 140 0.98 2.65 -31.95
N THR A 141 1.90 2.90 -31.01
CA THR A 141 2.47 1.89 -30.09
C THR A 141 1.48 1.42 -29.04
N THR A 142 1.20 0.12 -29.03
CA THR A 142 0.34 -0.55 -28.05
C THR A 142 1.04 -0.78 -26.69
N LEU A 143 0.25 -1.05 -25.64
CA LEU A 143 0.80 -1.52 -24.35
C LEU A 143 1.62 -2.82 -24.52
N THR A 144 1.20 -3.71 -25.41
CA THR A 144 1.89 -4.96 -25.71
C THR A 144 3.30 -4.72 -26.27
N GLU A 145 3.45 -3.80 -27.23
CA GLU A 145 4.76 -3.36 -27.73
C GLU A 145 5.61 -2.70 -26.64
N LEU A 146 4.99 -1.86 -25.80
CA LEU A 146 5.67 -1.20 -24.70
C LEU A 146 6.23 -2.22 -23.70
N TYR A 147 5.48 -3.28 -23.39
CA TYR A 147 5.96 -4.37 -22.53
C TYR A 147 7.03 -5.23 -23.20
N ALA A 148 6.95 -5.45 -24.52
CA ALA A 148 8.04 -6.08 -25.26
C ALA A 148 9.34 -5.24 -25.19
N GLU A 149 9.26 -3.90 -25.31
CA GLU A 149 10.41 -2.98 -25.10
C GLU A 149 10.99 -3.13 -23.67
N MET A 150 10.14 -3.33 -22.65
CA MET A 150 10.58 -3.51 -21.27
C MET A 150 11.31 -4.84 -21.01
N GLN A 151 10.88 -5.97 -21.61
CA GLN A 151 11.51 -7.28 -21.38
C GLN A 151 13.00 -7.30 -21.75
N GLY A 152 13.36 -6.68 -22.89
CA GLY A 152 14.74 -6.55 -23.35
C GLY A 152 15.53 -5.39 -22.72
N CYS A 153 14.94 -4.60 -21.81
CA CYS A 153 15.52 -3.35 -21.34
C CYS A 153 16.79 -3.56 -20.49
N GLN A 154 17.89 -2.88 -20.86
CA GLN A 154 19.18 -2.86 -20.15
C GLN A 154 19.58 -1.44 -19.67
N ARG A 155 18.63 -0.50 -19.56
CA ARG A 155 18.91 0.95 -19.32
C ARG A 155 19.47 1.31 -17.92
N CYS A 156 19.57 0.37 -17.00
CA CYS A 156 20.20 0.55 -15.67
C CYS A 156 20.69 -0.80 -15.13
N GLN A 157 21.61 -0.79 -14.16
CA GLN A 157 22.31 -1.99 -13.68
C GLN A 157 21.37 -3.11 -13.14
N ARG A 158 20.15 -2.78 -12.69
CA ARG A 158 19.14 -3.75 -12.21
C ARG A 158 18.65 -4.74 -13.28
N HIS A 159 19.04 -4.58 -14.55
CA HIS A 159 18.83 -5.62 -15.55
C HIS A 159 19.64 -6.91 -15.27
N GLN A 160 20.63 -6.85 -14.37
CA GLN A 160 21.54 -7.96 -14.03
C GLN A 160 21.07 -8.79 -12.84
N SER A 161 20.20 -8.24 -11.98
CA SER A 161 19.71 -8.87 -10.74
C SER A 161 18.33 -9.51 -10.86
N ARG A 162 17.56 -9.17 -11.89
CA ARG A 162 16.17 -9.62 -12.07
C ARG A 162 16.09 -11.02 -12.69
N SER A 163 15.11 -11.82 -12.29
CA SER A 163 14.70 -13.00 -13.07
C SER A 163 13.98 -12.58 -14.35
N LYS A 164 13.14 -11.53 -14.27
CA LYS A 164 12.40 -10.99 -15.42
C LYS A 164 12.16 -9.48 -15.27
N ALA A 165 11.88 -8.77 -16.37
CA ALA A 165 11.30 -7.43 -16.25
C ALA A 165 9.81 -7.58 -15.90
N ILE A 166 9.40 -7.09 -14.73
CA ILE A 166 8.00 -7.17 -14.28
C ILE A 166 7.18 -6.07 -14.95
N THR A 167 6.08 -6.45 -15.59
CA THR A 167 5.17 -5.58 -16.35
C THR A 167 3.74 -5.74 -15.84
N GLY A 168 2.89 -4.75 -16.09
CA GLY A 168 1.45 -4.88 -15.90
C GLY A 168 0.81 -5.80 -16.94
N GLU A 169 -0.50 -5.96 -16.84
CA GLU A 169 -1.33 -6.56 -17.88
C GLU A 169 -1.65 -5.52 -18.97
N ALA A 170 -1.80 -5.94 -20.23
CA ALA A 170 -2.01 -5.04 -21.37
C ALA A 170 -3.45 -4.46 -21.46
N THR A 171 -4.07 -4.21 -20.30
CA THR A 171 -5.46 -3.82 -20.12
C THR A 171 -5.61 -2.30 -20.18
N THR A 172 -6.48 -1.81 -21.08
CA THR A 172 -6.78 -0.40 -21.32
C THR A 172 -8.16 0.01 -20.78
N GLY A 173 -8.42 1.31 -20.62
CA GLY A 173 -9.75 1.83 -20.26
C GLY A 173 -10.17 1.63 -18.80
N VAL A 174 -9.25 1.21 -17.92
CA VAL A 174 -9.52 1.13 -16.48
C VAL A 174 -9.75 2.51 -15.86
N LYS A 175 -10.63 2.60 -14.86
CA LYS A 175 -10.82 3.86 -14.13
C LYS A 175 -9.70 4.16 -13.12
N LEU A 176 -9.02 3.13 -12.61
CA LEU A 176 -7.99 3.25 -11.57
C LEU A 176 -6.67 2.62 -12.03
N LEU A 177 -5.61 3.42 -12.06
CA LEU A 177 -4.23 2.98 -12.18
C LEU A 177 -3.57 3.01 -10.80
N ILE A 178 -2.87 1.94 -10.43
CA ILE A 178 -2.15 1.83 -9.17
C ILE A 178 -0.68 1.59 -9.46
N ILE A 179 0.19 2.43 -8.88
CA ILE A 179 1.64 2.42 -9.13
C ILE A 179 2.37 2.21 -7.80
N THR A 180 3.30 1.26 -7.75
CA THR A 180 4.17 0.98 -6.58
C THR A 180 5.66 1.10 -6.92
N ASP A 181 6.52 1.19 -5.89
CA ASP A 181 7.92 1.65 -6.01
C ASP A 181 8.85 0.67 -6.78
N ALA A 182 8.79 -0.63 -6.46
CA ALA A 182 9.61 -1.70 -7.05
C ALA A 182 8.92 -3.08 -6.91
N PRO A 183 9.35 -4.12 -7.65
CA PRO A 183 8.85 -5.48 -7.45
C PRO A 183 9.44 -6.08 -6.17
N SER A 184 8.61 -6.82 -5.43
CA SER A 184 9.05 -7.68 -4.32
C SER A 184 9.89 -8.87 -4.82
N VAL A 185 10.41 -9.70 -3.91
CA VAL A 185 11.03 -10.99 -4.28
C VAL A 185 9.96 -11.92 -4.86
N GLU A 186 8.79 -11.92 -4.24
CA GLU A 186 7.62 -12.69 -4.65
C GLU A 186 7.09 -12.27 -6.02
N ASP A 187 7.21 -10.99 -6.40
CA ASP A 187 6.87 -10.46 -7.72
C ASP A 187 7.87 -10.94 -8.79
N ASP A 188 9.17 -11.00 -8.49
CA ASP A 188 10.19 -11.48 -9.42
C ASP A 188 10.11 -13.00 -9.64
N CYS A 189 9.79 -13.76 -8.58
CA CYS A 189 9.53 -15.20 -8.65
C CYS A 189 8.21 -15.56 -9.34
N SER A 190 7.14 -14.78 -9.17
CA SER A 190 5.84 -15.05 -9.80
C SER A 190 5.71 -14.49 -11.22
N GLY A 191 6.47 -13.45 -11.54
CA GLY A 191 6.31 -12.65 -12.75
C GLY A 191 5.17 -11.61 -12.68
N LEU A 192 4.52 -11.43 -11.52
CA LEU A 192 3.30 -10.64 -11.33
C LEU A 192 3.47 -9.53 -10.27
N ILE A 193 3.01 -8.32 -10.58
CA ILE A 193 3.03 -7.17 -9.67
C ILE A 193 2.17 -7.43 -8.43
N MET A 194 2.68 -7.12 -7.24
CA MET A 194 2.00 -7.20 -5.94
C MET A 194 1.60 -8.63 -5.57
N SER A 195 2.57 -9.53 -5.49
CA SER A 195 2.43 -10.95 -5.15
C SER A 195 2.55 -11.22 -3.64
N GLY A 196 2.46 -12.50 -3.23
CA GLY A 196 2.70 -12.93 -1.85
C GLY A 196 1.72 -12.38 -0.81
N ASP A 197 2.17 -12.25 0.44
CA ASP A 197 1.40 -11.62 1.52
C ASP A 197 1.05 -10.13 1.26
N PRO A 198 1.94 -9.30 0.65
CA PRO A 198 1.57 -7.96 0.20
C PRO A 198 0.40 -8.00 -0.79
N GLY A 199 0.40 -8.95 -1.72
CA GLY A 199 -0.71 -9.21 -2.65
C GLY A 199 -2.01 -9.59 -1.96
N GLN A 200 -1.98 -10.54 -1.03
CA GLN A 200 -3.18 -10.92 -0.27
C GLN A 200 -3.76 -9.76 0.55
N LEU A 201 -2.93 -8.85 1.07
CA LEU A 201 -3.41 -7.63 1.73
C LEU A 201 -3.97 -6.62 0.71
N PHE A 202 -3.32 -6.49 -0.45
CA PHE A 202 -3.77 -5.63 -1.54
C PHE A 202 -5.15 -6.04 -2.09
N ASP A 203 -5.38 -7.33 -2.35
CA ASP A 203 -6.67 -7.83 -2.83
C ASP A 203 -7.78 -7.59 -1.79
N LYS A 204 -7.47 -7.71 -0.48
CA LYS A 204 -8.38 -7.34 0.61
C LYS A 204 -8.65 -5.83 0.66
N MET A 205 -7.66 -4.99 0.32
CA MET A 205 -7.81 -3.53 0.22
C MET A 205 -8.69 -3.11 -0.97
N LEU A 206 -8.57 -3.79 -2.12
CA LEU A 206 -9.48 -3.59 -3.27
C LEU A 206 -10.90 -4.07 -2.95
N GLY A 207 -11.05 -5.27 -2.40
CA GLY A 207 -12.35 -5.83 -2.03
C GLY A 207 -13.10 -4.96 -1.03
N ALA A 208 -12.39 -4.34 -0.07
CA ALA A 208 -12.98 -3.40 0.89
C ALA A 208 -13.57 -2.12 0.23
N ILE A 209 -13.10 -1.73 -0.96
CA ILE A 209 -13.71 -0.65 -1.76
C ILE A 209 -14.60 -1.15 -2.90
N GLY A 210 -14.86 -2.45 -2.99
CA GLY A 210 -15.74 -3.06 -3.99
C GLY A 210 -15.11 -3.20 -5.38
N LEU A 211 -13.78 -3.36 -5.47
CA LEU A 211 -13.05 -3.63 -6.70
C LEU A 211 -12.42 -5.03 -6.67
N SER A 212 -12.33 -5.70 -7.83
CA SER A 212 -11.43 -6.83 -8.04
C SER A 212 -10.06 -6.36 -8.57
N ARG A 213 -9.09 -7.27 -8.62
CA ARG A 213 -7.75 -7.01 -9.18
C ARG A 213 -7.83 -6.64 -10.66
N ASP A 214 -8.63 -7.37 -11.42
CA ASP A 214 -8.90 -7.18 -12.86
C ASP A 214 -9.66 -5.86 -13.17
N ALA A 215 -10.25 -5.21 -12.16
CA ALA A 215 -10.90 -3.90 -12.30
C ALA A 215 -9.92 -2.71 -12.20
N VAL A 216 -8.63 -2.95 -11.96
CA VAL A 216 -7.58 -1.93 -11.83
C VAL A 216 -6.37 -2.29 -12.69
N HIS A 217 -5.62 -1.29 -13.17
CA HIS A 217 -4.33 -1.54 -13.81
C HIS A 217 -3.22 -1.42 -12.76
N LEU A 218 -2.33 -2.43 -12.70
CA LEU A 218 -1.18 -2.47 -11.80
C LEU A 218 0.09 -2.08 -12.55
N SER A 219 0.90 -1.23 -11.93
CA SER A 219 2.10 -0.66 -12.52
C SER A 219 3.21 -0.46 -11.48
N LEU A 220 4.42 -0.25 -11.99
CA LEU A 220 5.66 -0.13 -11.23
C LEU A 220 6.46 1.09 -11.70
N LEU A 221 7.01 1.85 -10.74
CA LEU A 221 7.99 2.89 -11.00
C LEU A 221 9.31 2.32 -11.52
N THR A 222 9.73 1.14 -11.01
CA THR A 222 10.90 0.41 -11.51
C THR A 222 10.56 -1.06 -11.79
N ARG A 223 11.03 -1.58 -12.93
CA ARG A 223 10.56 -2.87 -13.50
C ARG A 223 11.42 -4.09 -13.14
N CYS A 224 12.41 -3.92 -12.26
CA CYS A 224 13.47 -4.89 -12.00
C CYS A 224 13.72 -5.03 -10.49
N HIS A 225 13.65 -6.25 -9.97
CA HIS A 225 13.92 -6.51 -8.56
C HIS A 225 15.43 -6.37 -8.23
N ALA A 226 15.70 -5.89 -7.01
CA ALA A 226 16.95 -6.07 -6.28
C ALA A 226 16.66 -5.76 -4.79
N GLU A 227 17.48 -6.30 -3.88
CA GLU A 227 17.33 -6.14 -2.42
C GLU A 227 17.37 -4.67 -1.97
N GLU A 228 18.27 -3.88 -2.56
CA GLU A 228 18.39 -2.44 -2.33
C GLU A 228 17.16 -1.66 -2.85
N PRO A 229 16.71 -0.57 -2.19
CA PRO A 229 15.73 0.35 -2.75
C PRO A 229 16.19 0.98 -4.09
N PRO A 230 15.31 1.22 -5.06
CA PRO A 230 15.68 1.78 -6.37
C PRO A 230 16.23 3.21 -6.28
N GLY A 231 17.55 3.33 -6.42
CA GLY A 231 18.25 4.62 -6.53
C GLY A 231 17.93 5.41 -7.80
N LYS A 232 18.38 6.66 -7.84
CA LYS A 232 18.05 7.67 -8.87
C LYS A 232 18.24 7.17 -10.31
N GLU A 233 19.33 6.44 -10.61
CA GLU A 233 19.59 5.89 -11.95
C GLU A 233 18.45 4.97 -12.43
N ALA A 234 18.07 3.98 -11.61
CA ALA A 234 17.02 3.03 -11.97
C ALA A 234 15.66 3.72 -12.14
N VAL A 235 15.35 4.70 -11.29
CA VAL A 235 14.12 5.51 -11.40
C VAL A 235 14.12 6.36 -12.67
N ASP A 236 15.21 7.04 -13.00
CA ASP A 236 15.30 7.87 -14.21
C ASP A 236 15.30 7.02 -15.50
N ALA A 237 15.87 5.82 -15.46
CA ALA A 237 15.84 4.86 -16.57
C ALA A 237 14.45 4.23 -16.80
N CYS A 238 13.67 4.00 -15.73
CA CYS A 238 12.33 3.43 -15.81
C CYS A 238 11.20 4.46 -16.00
N LEU A 239 11.37 5.71 -15.55
CA LEU A 239 10.30 6.73 -15.63
C LEU A 239 9.73 6.93 -17.05
N PRO A 240 10.51 6.97 -18.15
CA PRO A 240 9.95 7.12 -19.49
C PRO A 240 8.98 5.99 -19.88
N PHE A 241 9.20 4.77 -19.39
CA PHE A 241 8.28 3.65 -19.60
C PHE A 241 6.97 3.85 -18.84
N LEU A 242 7.03 4.25 -17.57
CA LEU A 242 5.84 4.55 -16.77
C LEU A 242 5.03 5.70 -17.37
N LEU A 243 5.69 6.75 -17.88
CA LEU A 243 5.01 7.87 -18.53
C LEU A 243 4.32 7.46 -19.84
N LYS A 244 4.96 6.62 -20.67
CA LYS A 244 4.30 6.01 -21.85
C LYS A 244 3.08 5.18 -21.44
N GLU A 245 3.21 4.35 -20.42
CA GLU A 245 2.12 3.48 -19.92
C GLU A 245 0.93 4.30 -19.41
N ILE A 246 1.15 5.33 -18.57
CA ILE A 246 0.07 6.22 -18.11
C ILE A 246 -0.69 6.87 -19.29
N MET A 247 0.03 7.29 -20.34
CA MET A 247 -0.58 7.86 -21.55
C MET A 247 -1.39 6.85 -22.37
N LEU A 248 -1.06 5.57 -22.33
CA LEU A 248 -1.77 4.50 -23.05
C LEU A 248 -2.93 3.89 -22.26
N VAL A 249 -2.82 3.84 -20.92
CA VAL A 249 -3.87 3.34 -20.01
C VAL A 249 -5.01 4.34 -19.84
N THR A 250 -4.72 5.65 -19.97
CA THR A 250 -5.65 6.79 -19.83
C THR A 250 -6.56 6.76 -18.58
N PRO A 251 -6.01 6.52 -17.37
CA PRO A 251 -6.80 6.28 -16.17
C PRO A 251 -7.54 7.52 -15.65
N THR A 252 -8.70 7.30 -15.04
CA THR A 252 -9.50 8.36 -14.39
C THR A 252 -8.92 8.84 -13.05
N VAL A 253 -8.23 7.96 -12.33
CA VAL A 253 -7.55 8.22 -11.04
C VAL A 253 -6.22 7.44 -10.99
N ILE A 254 -5.20 8.05 -10.39
CA ILE A 254 -3.92 7.38 -10.07
C ILE A 254 -3.79 7.22 -8.55
N CYS A 255 -3.48 6.01 -8.09
CA CYS A 255 -3.06 5.73 -6.72
C CYS A 255 -1.54 5.50 -6.70
N ALA A 256 -0.81 6.29 -5.92
CA ALA A 256 0.63 6.13 -5.73
C ALA A 256 0.89 5.44 -4.38
N MET A 257 1.23 4.15 -4.42
CA MET A 257 1.45 3.30 -3.25
C MET A 257 2.95 3.21 -2.92
N GLY A 258 3.42 4.01 -1.99
CA GLY A 258 4.86 4.07 -1.65
C GLY A 258 5.41 5.49 -1.61
N VAL A 259 6.56 5.64 -0.96
CA VAL A 259 7.17 6.95 -0.75
C VAL A 259 7.78 7.46 -2.04
N LEU A 260 8.50 6.60 -2.77
CA LEU A 260 9.29 7.01 -3.92
C LEU A 260 8.41 7.34 -5.13
N THR A 261 7.37 6.55 -5.39
CA THR A 261 6.37 6.80 -6.44
C THR A 261 5.62 8.10 -6.18
N ALA A 262 5.17 8.34 -4.94
CA ALA A 262 4.51 9.58 -4.57
C ALA A 262 5.43 10.80 -4.76
N GLN A 263 6.68 10.71 -4.28
CA GLN A 263 7.68 11.78 -4.43
C GLN A 263 8.06 12.05 -5.90
N LYS A 264 8.23 10.99 -6.70
CA LYS A 264 8.66 11.10 -8.09
C LYS A 264 7.57 11.67 -9.00
N LEU A 265 6.33 11.19 -8.86
CA LEU A 265 5.19 11.66 -9.66
C LEU A 265 4.72 13.07 -9.27
N LEU A 266 4.90 13.46 -8.00
CA LEU A 266 4.57 14.81 -7.51
C LEU A 266 5.78 15.78 -7.51
N HIS A 267 6.92 15.35 -8.06
CA HIS A 267 8.17 16.12 -8.15
C HIS A 267 8.56 16.82 -6.83
N THR A 268 8.55 16.07 -5.73
CA THR A 268 8.73 16.62 -4.38
C THR A 268 9.52 15.69 -3.47
N SER A 269 10.31 16.24 -2.55
CA SER A 269 11.03 15.50 -1.50
C SER A 269 10.21 15.36 -0.20
N LYS A 270 8.95 15.81 -0.18
CA LYS A 270 8.11 15.77 1.02
C LYS A 270 7.81 14.34 1.47
N PRO A 271 7.70 14.09 2.79
CA PRO A 271 7.37 12.77 3.30
C PRO A 271 5.94 12.37 2.95
N LEU A 272 5.72 11.06 2.80
CA LEU A 272 4.43 10.49 2.42
C LEU A 272 3.30 10.86 3.41
N SER A 273 3.64 11.05 4.70
CA SER A 273 2.76 11.55 5.76
C SER A 273 2.07 12.88 5.41
N GLN A 274 2.78 13.79 4.73
CA GLN A 274 2.28 15.11 4.30
C GLN A 274 1.60 15.07 2.92
N LEU A 275 1.83 14.02 2.13
CA LEU A 275 1.33 13.92 0.76
C LEU A 275 -0.02 13.20 0.66
N ARG A 276 -0.22 12.16 1.46
CA ARG A 276 -1.45 11.34 1.55
C ARG A 276 -2.70 12.11 2.04
N GLY A 277 -3.87 11.47 2.02
CA GLY A 277 -5.13 12.04 2.52
C GLY A 277 -5.72 13.17 1.66
N ARG A 278 -5.24 13.33 0.42
CA ARG A 278 -5.70 14.34 -0.54
C ARG A 278 -5.35 13.94 -1.97
N PHE A 279 -6.17 14.39 -2.92
CA PHE A 279 -5.81 14.39 -4.32
C PHE A 279 -4.86 15.55 -4.65
N HIS A 280 -3.93 15.27 -5.56
CA HIS A 280 -3.06 16.21 -6.25
C HIS A 280 -3.36 16.14 -7.74
N ASP A 281 -2.80 17.07 -8.52
CA ASP A 281 -2.85 17.01 -9.98
C ASP A 281 -1.61 16.30 -10.55
N PHE A 282 -1.82 15.21 -11.27
CA PHE A 282 -0.83 14.63 -12.17
C PHE A 282 -1.27 14.88 -13.62
N GLN A 283 -0.92 16.05 -14.15
CA GLN A 283 -1.23 16.46 -15.52
C GLN A 283 -2.74 16.38 -15.84
N GLY A 284 -3.60 16.92 -14.98
CA GLY A 284 -5.06 16.82 -15.10
C GLY A 284 -5.67 15.50 -14.62
N ILE A 285 -4.87 14.49 -14.29
CA ILE A 285 -5.35 13.23 -13.69
C ILE A 285 -5.25 13.36 -12.16
N PRO A 286 -6.34 13.15 -11.39
CA PRO A 286 -6.29 13.11 -9.93
C PRO A 286 -5.38 12.00 -9.41
N LEU A 287 -4.32 12.36 -8.66
CA LEU A 287 -3.38 11.43 -8.04
C LEU A 287 -3.49 11.50 -6.52
N ILE A 288 -3.66 10.36 -5.86
CA ILE A 288 -3.64 10.26 -4.38
C ILE A 288 -2.52 9.32 -3.89
N PRO A 289 -1.58 9.82 -3.08
CA PRO A 289 -0.57 9.01 -2.40
C PRO A 289 -1.14 8.22 -1.22
N THR A 290 -0.65 6.98 -1.02
CA THR A 290 -0.94 6.15 0.15
C THR A 290 0.20 5.19 0.48
N PHE A 291 0.11 4.47 1.61
CA PHE A 291 1.10 3.47 2.00
C PHE A 291 0.94 2.16 1.20
N SER A 292 2.06 1.53 0.86
CA SER A 292 2.08 0.23 0.18
C SER A 292 1.64 -0.92 1.10
N PRO A 293 1.09 -2.02 0.56
CA PRO A 293 0.68 -3.17 1.36
C PRO A 293 1.81 -3.76 2.20
N GLU A 294 3.02 -3.88 1.65
CA GLU A 294 4.19 -4.37 2.39
C GLU A 294 4.56 -3.48 3.59
N PHE A 295 4.47 -2.15 3.43
CA PHE A 295 4.64 -1.21 4.54
C PHE A 295 3.56 -1.44 5.62
N LEU A 296 2.32 -1.71 5.23
CA LEU A 296 1.20 -1.96 6.14
C LEU A 296 1.23 -3.35 6.82
N LEU A 297 1.95 -4.33 6.28
CA LEU A 297 2.24 -5.58 6.99
C LEU A 297 3.19 -5.31 8.16
N LYS A 298 4.20 -4.46 7.93
CA LYS A 298 5.22 -4.07 8.92
C LYS A 298 4.72 -3.01 9.92
N ASN A 299 3.77 -2.15 9.52
CA ASN A 299 3.23 -1.02 10.29
C ASN A 299 1.69 -1.06 10.33
N PRO A 300 1.08 -2.00 11.09
CA PRO A 300 -0.35 -2.28 11.02
C PRO A 300 -1.25 -1.14 11.53
N GLU A 301 -0.75 -0.26 12.39
CA GLU A 301 -1.45 0.93 12.89
C GLU A 301 -1.80 1.93 11.78
N MET A 302 -0.99 1.97 10.71
CA MET A 302 -1.21 2.85 9.56
C MET A 302 -2.32 2.37 8.64
N LYS A 303 -2.86 1.15 8.82
CA LYS A 303 -4.00 0.61 8.04
C LYS A 303 -5.25 1.51 8.14
N LYS A 304 -5.54 2.06 9.33
CA LYS A 304 -6.65 3.02 9.52
C LYS A 304 -6.45 4.28 8.69
N ALA A 305 -5.20 4.73 8.54
CA ALA A 305 -4.88 5.88 7.71
C ALA A 305 -5.12 5.56 6.23
N THR A 306 -4.55 4.46 5.71
CA THR A 306 -4.73 4.05 4.30
C THR A 306 -6.19 3.82 3.94
N TRP A 307 -6.99 3.23 4.83
CA TRP A 307 -8.42 3.03 4.61
C TRP A 307 -9.15 4.32 4.23
N LEU A 308 -8.81 5.46 4.85
CA LEU A 308 -9.38 6.76 4.50
C LEU A 308 -8.99 7.22 3.09
N ASP A 309 -7.76 6.95 2.63
CA ASP A 309 -7.34 7.24 1.24
C ASP A 309 -8.14 6.37 0.25
N LEU A 310 -8.32 5.08 0.56
CA LEU A 310 -9.10 4.15 -0.27
C LEU A 310 -10.57 4.59 -0.38
N GLN A 311 -11.19 5.04 0.71
CA GLN A 311 -12.54 5.61 0.68
C GLN A 311 -12.62 6.90 -0.18
N MET A 312 -11.56 7.71 -0.22
CA MET A 312 -11.47 8.86 -1.12
C MET A 312 -11.37 8.44 -2.60
N ILE A 313 -10.62 7.38 -2.91
CA ILE A 313 -10.58 6.76 -4.25
C ILE A 313 -11.96 6.25 -4.64
N GLN A 314 -12.58 5.41 -3.80
CA GLN A 314 -13.91 4.84 -4.04
C GLN A 314 -14.94 5.92 -4.37
N LYS A 315 -15.03 6.96 -3.53
CA LYS A 315 -15.92 8.10 -3.76
C LYS A 315 -15.59 8.85 -5.04
N LYS A 316 -14.31 9.01 -5.39
CA LYS A 316 -13.91 9.70 -6.63
C LYS A 316 -14.34 8.89 -7.87
N LEU A 317 -14.15 7.58 -7.87
CA LEU A 317 -14.54 6.66 -8.96
C LEU A 317 -16.06 6.54 -9.15
N GLN A 318 -16.86 6.82 -8.12
CA GLN A 318 -18.33 6.92 -8.20
C GLN A 318 -18.79 8.26 -8.82
N THR A 319 -17.91 9.26 -8.93
CA THR A 319 -18.23 10.63 -9.39
C THR A 319 -17.55 11.01 -10.73
N ALA A 320 -17.05 10.02 -11.46
CA ALA A 320 -16.30 10.18 -12.71
C ALA A 320 -16.54 8.98 -13.63
#